data_AF-R7YAA5-F1
#
_entry.id   AF-R7YAA5-F1
#
_cell.length_a   1.000
_cell.length_b   1.000
_cell.length_c   1.000
_cell.angle_alpha   90.00
_cell.angle_beta   90.00
_cell.angle_gamma   90.00
#
_symmetry.space_group_name_H-M   'P 1'
#
loop_
_entity.id
_entity.type
_entity.pdbx_description
1 polymer ?
#
loop_
_entity_poly.entity_id
_entity_poly.type
_entity_poly.pdbx_seq_one_letter_code
_entity_poly.pdbx_strand_id
1 'polypeptide(L)' 'MILYAVRWLPFGSGDEYIFPEFGITPAVFYHKIVLLIAAGCVNFLDSYTRDELRTFCTRKIARLKEESRIASLTG' A
#
# COMPACT_ATOMS: atom_id res chain seq x y z
N MET A 1 6.15 4.53 7.25
CA MET A 1 5.36 3.99 6.11
C MET A 1 5.95 2.70 5.56
N ILE A 2 7.19 2.69 5.04
CA ILE A 2 7.79 1.49 4.42
C ILE A 2 7.90 0.32 5.40
N LEU A 3 8.56 0.52 6.55
CA LEU A 3 8.69 -0.52 7.58
C LEU A 3 7.33 -1.03 8.10
N TYR A 4 6.34 -0.14 8.17
CA TYR A 4 4.97 -0.50 8.52
C TYR A 4 4.39 -1.46 7.48
N ALA A 5 4.47 -1.11 6.18
CA ALA A 5 3.94 -1.98 5.13
C ALA A 5 4.69 -3.32 5.06
N VAL A 6 6.00 -3.33 5.29
CA VAL A 6 6.79 -4.57 5.35
C VAL A 6 6.34 -5.46 6.52
N ARG A 7 6.08 -4.88 7.69
CA ARG A 7 5.57 -5.62 8.85
C ARG A 7 4.24 -6.33 8.57
N TRP A 8 3.39 -5.72 7.74
CA TRP A 8 2.05 -6.23 7.43
C TRP A 8 1.99 -7.11 6.16
N LEU A 9 3.08 -7.25 5.40
CA LEU A 9 3.16 -8.10 4.21
C LEU A 9 2.65 -9.53 4.47
N PRO A 10 3.11 -10.24 5.53
CA PRO A 10 2.68 -11.62 5.78
C PRO A 10 1.19 -11.78 6.11
N PHE A 11 0.56 -10.70 6.59
CA PHE A 11 -0.83 -10.72 7.07
C PHE A 11 -1.82 -10.16 6.03
N GLY A 12 -1.34 -9.67 4.88
CA GLY A 12 -2.17 -9.24 3.76
C GLY A 12 -2.74 -7.82 3.85
N SER A 13 -2.87 -7.21 5.03
CA SER A 13 -2.95 -5.74 5.21
C SER A 13 -3.04 -5.33 6.68
N GLY A 14 -2.78 -4.04 6.95
CA GLY A 14 -3.09 -3.38 8.23
C GLY A 14 -3.93 -2.12 7.99
N ASP A 15 -4.89 -2.17 7.07
CA ASP A 15 -5.64 -1.01 6.55
C ASP A 15 -6.40 -0.26 7.64
N GLU A 16 -7.01 -1.01 8.56
CA GLU A 16 -7.80 -0.48 9.69
C GLU A 16 -6.98 0.43 10.62
N TYR A 17 -5.66 0.26 10.62
CA TYR A 17 -4.73 1.07 11.42
C TYR A 17 -4.07 2.18 10.60
N ILE A 18 -4.21 2.20 9.26
CA ILE A 18 -3.55 3.22 8.42
C ILE A 18 -4.05 4.62 8.76
N PHE A 19 -5.37 4.79 8.89
CA PHE A 19 -5.93 6.11 9.18
C PHE A 19 -5.57 6.60 10.59
N PRO A 20 -5.73 5.80 11.66
CA PRO A 20 -5.26 6.18 12.99
C PRO A 20 -3.77 6.52 13.07
N GLU A 21 -2.91 5.79 12.36
CA GLU A 21 -1.45 5.93 12.45
C GLU A 21 -0.91 7.09 11.58
N PHE A 22 -1.47 7.28 10.38
CA PHE A 22 -0.90 8.19 9.37
C PHE A 22 -1.82 9.34 8.96
N GLY A 23 -3.07 9.36 9.42
CA GLY A 23 -4.05 10.41 9.07
C GLY A 23 -4.44 10.45 7.59
N ILE A 24 -4.19 9.37 6.84
CA ILE A 24 -4.47 9.27 5.40
C ILE A 24 -5.25 8.00 5.09
N THR A 25 -5.94 7.98 3.96
CA THR A 25 -6.66 6.78 3.52
C THR A 25 -5.71 5.68 3.05
N PRO A 26 -6.12 4.39 3.10
CA PRO A 26 -5.34 3.28 2.55
C PRO A 26 -4.90 3.52 1.11
N ALA A 27 -5.76 4.08 0.25
CA ALA A 27 -5.42 4.37 -1.14
C ALA A 27 -4.23 5.34 -1.27
N VAL A 28 -4.23 6.43 -0.49
CA VAL A 28 -3.13 7.41 -0.48
C VAL A 28 -1.86 6.78 0.11
N PHE A 29 -1.99 5.97 1.15
CA PHE A 29 -0.88 5.28 1.79
C PHE A 29 -0.13 4.36 0.82
N TYR A 30 -0.85 3.47 0.13
CA TYR A 30 -0.23 2.55 -0.82
C TYR A 30 0.35 3.25 -2.05
N HIS A 31 -0.30 4.31 -2.54
CA HIS A 31 0.26 5.14 -3.62
C HIS A 31 1.59 5.78 -3.22
N LYS A 32 1.70 6.34 -2.01
CA LYS A 32 2.95 6.92 -1.50
C LYS A 32 4.07 5.89 -1.41
N ILE A 33 3.78 4.66 -0.99
CA ILE A 33 4.78 3.59 -0.94
C ILE A 33 5.33 3.27 -2.33
N VAL A 34 4.47 3.12 -3.34
CA VAL A 34 4.92 2.85 -4.72
C VAL A 34 5.83 3.97 -5.23
N LEU A 35 5.50 5.23 -4.94
CA LEU A 35 6.34 6.38 -5.31
C LEU A 35 7.70 6.34 -4.60
N LEU A 36 7.73 6.02 -3.30
CA LEU A 36 8.98 5.88 -2.53
C LEU A 36 9.85 4.73 -3.05
N ILE A 37 9.23 3.61 -3.46
CA ILE A 37 9.94 2.50 -4.09
C ILE A 37 10.54 2.94 -5.43
N ALA A 38 9.76 3.64 -6.27
CA ALA A 38 10.22 4.13 -7.57
C ALA A 38 11.34 5.17 -7.44
N ALA A 39 11.31 6.01 -6.40
CA ALA A 39 12.33 7.01 -6.10
C ALA A 39 13.63 6.41 -5.51
N GLY A 40 13.69 5.09 -5.28
CA GLY A 40 14.87 4.44 -4.69
C GLY A 40 15.02 4.64 -3.18
N CYS A 41 14.02 5.22 -2.50
CA CYS A 41 14.06 5.47 -1.05
C CYS A 41 14.04 4.18 -0.20
N VAL A 42 13.91 3.01 -0.84
CA VAL A 42 13.83 1.68 -0.21
C VAL A 42 15.05 0.81 -0.51
N ASN A 43 16.17 1.40 -0.96
CA ASN A 43 17.38 0.65 -1.30
C ASN A 43 17.99 -0.14 -0.15
N PHE A 44 17.61 0.18 1.10
CA PHE A 44 18.00 -0.57 2.30
C PHE A 44 17.27 -1.92 2.43
N LEU A 45 16.18 -2.14 1.69
CA LEU A 45 15.52 -3.44 1.59
C LEU A 45 16.21 -4.28 0.51
N ASP A 46 16.30 -5.59 0.74
CA ASP A 46 16.74 -6.53 -0.28
C ASP A 46 15.80 -6.50 -1.50
N SER A 47 16.30 -7.01 -2.63
CA SER A 47 15.56 -6.96 -3.90
C SER A 47 14.25 -7.74 -3.85
N TYR A 48 14.23 -8.87 -3.12
CA TYR A 48 13.03 -9.71 -3.01
C TYR A 48 11.93 -8.99 -2.23
N THR A 49 12.22 -8.48 -1.02
CA THR A 49 11.25 -7.72 -0.22
C THR A 49 10.71 -6.50 -0.95
N ARG A 50 11.56 -5.84 -1.75
CA ARG A 50 11.18 -4.67 -2.54
C ARG A 50 10.19 -5.00 -3.64
N ASP A 51 10.42 -6.08 -4.38
CA ASP A 51 9.53 -6.51 -5.46
C ASP A 51 8.22 -7.08 -4.91
N GLU A 52 8.28 -7.80 -3.79
CA GLU A 52 7.09 -8.26 -3.07
C GLU A 52 6.24 -7.07 -2.60
N LEU A 53 6.86 -6.08 -1.95
CA LEU A 53 6.17 -4.87 -1.48
C LEU A 53 5.54 -4.08 -2.64
N ARG A 54 6.26 -3.93 -3.76
CA ARG A 54 5.74 -3.27 -4.97
C ARG A 54 4.53 -4.00 -5.52
N THR A 55 4.61 -5.33 -5.64
CA THR A 55 3.52 -6.17 -6.15
C THR A 55 2.31 -6.08 -5.25
N PHE A 56 2.52 -6.20 -3.94
CA PHE A 56 1.49 -6.08 -2.92
C PHE A 56 0.75 -4.74 -3.00
N CYS A 57 1.50 -3.62 -2.99
CA CYS A 57 0.92 -2.28 -3.03
C CYS A 57 0.14 -2.04 -4.33
N THR A 58 0.66 -2.51 -5.47
CA THR A 58 0.00 -2.35 -6.78
C THR A 58 -1.34 -3.10 -6.83
N ARG A 59 -1.37 -4.35 -6.35
CA ARG A 59 -2.62 -5.14 -6.26
C ARG A 59 -3.64 -4.48 -5.35
N LYS A 60 -3.18 -3.94 -4.22
CA LYS A 60 -4.03 -3.27 -3.24
C LYS A 60 -4.67 -2.00 -3.81
N ILE A 61 -3.90 -1.18 -4.52
CA ILE A 61 -4.41 0.01 -5.23
C ILE A 61 -5.48 -0.38 -6.25
N ALA A 62 -5.24 -1.42 -7.05
CA ALA A 62 -6.22 -1.88 -8.03
C ALA A 62 -7.54 -2.31 -7.37
N ARG A 63 -7.46 -3.05 -6.26
CA ARG A 63 -8.63 -3.47 -5.49
C ARG A 63 -9.41 -2.29 -4.90
N LEU A 64 -8.72 -1.34 -4.28
CA LEU A 64 -9.34 -0.15 -3.69
C LEU A 64 -10.01 0.74 -4.74
N LYS A 65 -9.43 0.86 -5.94
CA LYS A 65 -10.05 1.55 -7.07
C LYS A 65 -11.33 0.87 -7.52
N GLU A 66 -11.32 -0.46 -7.59
CA GLU A 66 -12.48 -1.24 -7.97
C GLU A 66 -13.61 -1.14 -6.95
N GLU A 67 -13.28 -1.24 -5.65
CA GLU A 67 -14.24 -1.04 -4.55
C GLU A 67 -14.87 0.36 -4.60
N SER A 68 -14.07 1.39 -4.86
CA SER A 68 -14.56 2.77 -5.01
C SER A 68 -15.47 2.94 -6.23
N ARG A 69 -15.13 2.28 -7.36
CA ARG A 69 -15.92 2.30 -8.59
C ARG A 69 -17.28 1.63 -8.37
N ILE A 70 -17.32 0.48 -7.72
CA ILE A 70 -18.57 -0.22 -7.40
C ILE A 70 -19.43 0.65 -6.47
N ALA A 71 -18.85 1.21 -5.41
CA ALA A 71 -19.57 2.08 -4.49
C ALA A 71 -20.22 3.28 -5.20
N SER A 72 -19.55 3.87 -6.20
CA SER A 72 -20.08 4.97 -7.00
C SER A 72 -21.22 4.59 -7.97
N LEU A 73 -21.39 3.30 -8.28
CA LEU A 73 -22.45 2.81 -9.16
C LEU A 73 -23.72 2.39 -8.39
N THR A 74 -23.59 2.17 -7.09
CA THR A 74 -24.67 1.69 -6.21
C THR A 74 -25.27 2.78 -5.31
N GLY A 75 -24.78 4.01 -5.40
CA GLY A 75 -25.29 5.19 -4.68
C GLY A 75 -26.02 6.15 -5.62
#